data_AF-A0A2Z6LUD4-F1
#
_entry.id   AF-A0A2Z6LUD4-F1
#
_cell.length_a   1.000
_cell.length_b   1.000
_cell.length_c   1.000
_cell.angle_alpha   90.00
_cell.angle_beta   90.00
_cell.angle_gamma   90.00
#
_symmetry.space_group_name_H-M   'P 1'
#
loop_
_entity.id
_entity.type
_entity.pdbx_description
1 polymer ?
#
loop_
_entity_poly.entity_id
_entity_poly.type
_entity_poly.pdbx_seq_one_letter_code
_entity_poly.pdbx_strand_id
1 'polypeptide(L)' 'MALAIAVGVLGSLILFHAAYSTIQYKSLLKITEEEFSSPPFNVVVELFVGLLLCFWAALTAPGKFLSIHPQSEEN' A
#
# COMPACT_ATOMS: atom_id res chain seq x y z
N MET A 1 -12.72 11.62 3.32
CA MET A 1 -11.43 12.27 3.02
C MET A 1 -10.38 12.02 4.11
N ALA A 2 -10.51 12.53 5.34
CA ALA A 2 -9.49 12.36 6.40
C ALA A 2 -9.15 10.88 6.71
N LEU A 3 -10.17 10.02 6.79
CA LEU A 3 -9.97 8.57 6.97
C LEU A 3 -9.16 7.95 5.82
N ALA A 4 -9.50 8.29 4.57
CA ALA A 4 -8.79 7.77 3.40
C ALA A 4 -7.31 8.18 3.41
N ILE A 5 -7.01 9.43 3.79
CA ILE A 5 -5.63 9.91 3.93
C ILE A 5 -4.90 9.15 5.03
N ALA A 6 -5.52 8.97 6.20
CA ALA A 6 -4.92 8.22 7.30
C ALA A 6 -4.62 6.76 6.92
N VAL A 7 -5.56 6.10 6.24
CA VAL A 7 -5.37 4.73 5.73
C VAL A 7 -4.27 4.69 4.66
N GLY A 8 -4.17 5.71 3.80
CA GLY A 8 -3.10 5.82 2.82
C GLY A 8 -1.71 5.99 3.45
N VAL A 9 -1.60 6.79 4.51
CA VAL A 9 -0.35 6.91 5.29
C VAL A 9 0.01 5.59 5.93
N LEU A 10 -0.95 4.90 6.56
CA LEU A 10 -0.72 3.59 7.15
C LEU A 10 -0.28 2.55 6.11
N GLY A 11 -0.96 2.48 4.97
CA GLY A 11 -0.58 1.60 3.85
C GLY A 11 0.82 1.90 3.34
N SER A 12 1.19 3.17 3.24
CA SER A 12 2.53 3.59 2.82
C SER A 12 3.60 3.16 3.82
N LEU A 13 3.34 3.30 5.14
CA LEU A 13 4.26 2.83 6.18
C LEU A 13 4.46 1.31 6.13
N ILE A 14 3.38 0.55 5.87
CA ILE A 14 3.46 -0.91 5.69
C ILE A 14 4.30 -1.26 4.46
N LEU A 15 4.14 -0.54 3.35
CA LEU A 15 4.96 -0.73 2.15
C LEU A 15 6.44 -0.43 2.41
N PHE A 16 6.75 0.64 3.16
CA PHE A 16 8.12 0.94 3.58
C PHE A 16 8.68 -0.15 4.48
N HIS A 17 7.88 -0.69 5.40
CA HIS A 17 8.30 -1.79 6.26
C HIS A 17 8.61 -3.05 5.44
N ALA A 18 7.73 -3.47 4.53
CA ALA A 18 7.97 -4.61 3.65
C ALA A 18 9.23 -4.43 2.77
N ALA A 19 9.47 -3.21 2.27
CA ALA A 19 10.68 -2.88 1.52
C ALA A 19 11.94 -3.01 2.39
N TYR A 20 11.91 -2.45 3.60
CA TYR A 20 13.00 -2.56 4.56
C TYR A 20 13.27 -4.03 4.94
N SER A 21 12.23 -4.81 5.26
CA SER A 21 12.37 -6.23 5.60
C SER A 21 13.00 -7.03 4.45
N THR A 22 12.66 -6.73 3.20
CA THR A 22 13.28 -7.37 2.03
C THR A 22 14.76 -7.01 1.92
N ILE A 23 15.13 -5.74 2.12
CA ILE A 23 16.53 -5.29 2.10
C ILE A 23 17.33 -5.95 3.23
N GLN A 24 16.78 -5.98 4.43
CA GLN A 24 17.41 -6.60 5.59
C GLN A 24 17.60 -8.10 5.38
N TYR A 25 16.58 -8.80 4.87
CA TYR A 25 16.67 -10.22 4.55
C TYR A 25 17.77 -10.50 3.51
N LYS A 26 17.85 -9.70 2.44
CA LYS A 26 18.95 -9.80 1.47
C LYS A 26 20.32 -9.54 2.10
N SER A 27 20.39 -8.63 3.07
CA SER A 27 21.65 -8.39 3.81
C SER A 27 22.04 -9.58 4.67
N LEU A 28 21.07 -10.25 5.30
CA LEU A 28 21.32 -11.45 6.09
C LEU A 28 21.85 -12.59 5.22
N LEU A 29 21.22 -12.84 4.07
CA LEU A 29 21.66 -13.87 3.12
C LEU A 29 23.10 -13.65 2.63
N LYS A 30 23.49 -12.39 2.40
CA LYS A 30 24.89 -12.06 2.06
C LYS A 30 25.89 -12.44 3.15
N ILE A 31 25.50 -12.35 4.42
CA ILE A 31 26.35 -12.70 5.57
C ILE A 31 26.41 -14.23 5.74
N THR A 32 25.31 -14.94 5.47
CA THR A 32 25.23 -16.40 5.57
C THR A 32 25.72 -17.12 4.31
N GLU A 33 26.19 -16.39 3.30
CA GLU A 33 26.61 -16.92 1.99
C GLU A 33 25.50 -17.70 1.26
N GLU A 34 24.24 -17.38 1.56
CA GLU A 34 23.07 -17.99 0.94
C GLU A 34 22.61 -17.18 -0.28
N GLU A 35 22.13 -17.87 -1.31
CA GLU A 35 21.59 -17.21 -2.50
C GLU A 35 20.16 -16.71 -2.26
N PHE A 36 19.87 -15.49 -2.69
CA PHE A 36 18.52 -14.96 -2.65
C PHE A 36 17.65 -15.57 -3.76
N SER A 37 16.69 -16.40 -3.38
CA SER A 37 15.67 -16.94 -4.28
C SER A 37 14.40 -16.09 -4.32
N SER A 38 13.88 -15.71 -3.16
CA SER A 38 12.66 -14.91 -3.01
C SER A 38 12.54 -14.29 -1.62
N PRO A 39 11.74 -13.21 -1.44
CA PRO A 39 11.42 -12.71 -0.10
C PRO A 39 10.62 -13.73 0.71
N PRO A 40 10.69 -13.70 2.05
CA PRO A 40 9.85 -14.50 2.92
C PRO A 40 8.35 -14.25 2.65
N PHE A 41 7.53 -15.31 2.71
CA PHE A 41 6.10 -15.24 2.38
C PHE A 41 5.34 -14.20 3.22
N ASN A 42 5.68 -14.02 4.48
CA ASN A 42 5.10 -12.99 5.34
C ASN A 42 5.33 -11.57 4.81
N VAL A 43 6.52 -11.29 4.24
CA VAL A 43 6.83 -9.98 3.64
C VAL A 43 6.01 -9.76 2.37
N VAL A 44 5.76 -10.82 1.60
CA VAL A 44 4.88 -10.77 0.42
C VAL A 44 3.45 -10.45 0.84
N VAL A 45 2.92 -11.10 1.88
CA VAL A 45 1.59 -10.79 2.43
C VAL A 45 1.53 -9.34 2.91
N GLU A 46 2.54 -8.88 3.63
CA GLU A 46 2.62 -7.50 4.12
C GLU A 46 2.59 -6.48 2.97
N LEU A 47 3.37 -6.73 1.91
CA LEU A 47 3.36 -5.91 0.69
C LEU A 47 1.95 -5.82 0.08
N PHE A 48 1.25 -6.95 -0.06
CA PHE A 48 -0.11 -6.96 -0.60
C PHE A 48 -1.10 -6.21 0.29
N VAL A 49 -1.00 -6.35 1.62
CA VAL A 49 -1.83 -5.59 2.56
C VAL A 49 -1.58 -4.10 2.42
N GLY A 50 -0.32 -3.66 2.42
CA GLY A 50 0.04 -2.25 2.22
C GLY A 50 -0.48 -1.69 0.89
N LEU A 51 -0.34 -2.47 -0.18
CA LEU A 51 -0.82 -2.11 -1.53
C LEU A 51 -2.34 -1.93 -1.55
N LEU A 52 -3.09 -2.89 -1.01
CA LEU A 52 -4.56 -2.84 -0.99
C LEU A 52 -5.09 -1.65 -0.18
N LEU A 53 -4.44 -1.33 0.95
CA LEU A 53 -4.78 -0.15 1.75
C LEU A 53 -4.52 1.15 0.98
N CYS A 54 -3.36 1.27 0.32
CA CYS A 54 -3.05 2.42 -0.52
C CYS A 54 -4.02 2.56 -1.69
N PHE A 55 -4.37 1.46 -2.34
CA PHE A 55 -5.32 1.44 -3.45
C PHE A 55 -6.71 1.90 -3.00
N TRP A 56 -7.21 1.35 -1.89
CA TRP A 56 -8.48 1.76 -1.31
C TRP A 56 -8.48 3.24 -0.91
N ALA A 57 -7.41 3.73 -0.31
CA ALA A 57 -7.24 5.14 0.05
C ALA A 57 -7.27 6.04 -1.20
N ALA A 58 -6.56 5.68 -2.26
CA ALA A 58 -6.50 6.42 -3.51
C ALA A 58 -7.84 6.51 -4.22
N LEU A 59 -8.65 5.44 -4.18
CA LEU A 59 -10.01 5.44 -4.74
C LEU A 59 -11.00 6.25 -3.90
N THR A 60 -10.81 6.28 -2.57
CA THR A 60 -11.76 6.93 -1.64
C THR A 60 -11.45 8.41 -1.42
N ALA A 61 -10.19 8.84 -1.56
CA ALA A 61 -9.75 10.20 -1.30
C ALA A 61 -10.40 11.29 -2.21
N PRO A 62 -10.57 11.07 -3.54
CA PRO A 62 -11.17 12.04 -4.46
C PRO A 62 -12.65 12.37 -4.17
N GLY A 63 -13.32 11.58 -3.31
CA GLY A 63 -14.71 11.81 -2.94
C GLY A 63 -15.69 11.39 -4.04
N LYS A 64 -16.88 11.99 -4.04
CA LYS A 64 -17.93 11.69 -5.01
C LYS A 64 -17.65 12.42 -6.33
N PHE A 65 -17.93 11.76 -7.45
CA PHE A 65 -17.96 12.43 -8.74
C PHE A 65 -19.04 13.54 -8.73
N LEU A 66 -18.68 14.70 -9.26
CA LEU A 66 -19.62 15.79 -9.48
C LEU A 66 -20.34 15.58 -10.81
N SER A 67 -21.63 15.84 -10.83
CA SER A 67 -22.40 15.80 -12.07
C SER A 67 -22.04 17.00 -12.95
N ILE A 68 -21.88 16.75 -14.25
CA ILE A 68 -21.64 17.77 -15.26
C ILE A 68 -22.94 18.44 -15.76
N HIS A 69 -24.10 17.88 -15.41
CA HIS A 69 -25.38 18.37 -15.89
C HIS A 69 -25.95 19.43 -14.93
N PRO A 70 -26.23 20.66 -15.37
CA PRO A 70 -26.61 21.77 -14.50
C PRO A 70 -27.96 21.60 -13.79
N GLN A 71 -28.83 20.67 -14.24
CA GLN A 71 -30.11 20.34 -13.60
C GLN A 71 -30.14 18.98 -12.87
N SER A 72 -29.00 18.49 -12.39
CA SER A 72 -28.91 17.12 -11.84
C SER A 72 -29.22 16.96 -10.35
N GLU A 73 -29.49 18.05 -9.63
CA GLU A 73 -29.79 18.04 -8.19
C GLU A 73 -31.30 17.98 -7.89
N GLU A 74 -32.14 17.50 -8.81
CA GLU A 74 -33.60 17.35 -8.61
C GLU A 74 -34.13 16.07 -9.29
N ASN A 75 -34.08 14.94 -8.56
CA ASN A 75 -35.11 13.88 -8.52
C ASN A 75 -34.80 12.88 -7.39
#